data_AF-A0A1M7CZR1-F1
#
_entry.id   AF-A0A1M7CZR1-F1
#
_cell.length_a   1.000
_cell.length_b   1.000
_cell.length_c   1.000
_cell.angle_alpha   90.00
_cell.angle_beta   90.00
_cell.angle_gamma   90.00
#
_symmetry.space_group_name_H-M   'P 1'
#
loop_
_entity.id
_entity.type
_entity.pdbx_description
1 polymer ?
#
loop_
_entity_poly.entity_id
_entity_poly.type
_entity_poly.pdbx_seq_one_letter_code
_entity_poly.pdbx_strand_id
1 'polypeptide(L)'
;MLYFDFKNYEEFKEIFGIIKHGNGVKSRKNRILLSLYKDRSQLQNHIKANVAREYSSIWSKYLERKARRIDKGLCCQRETMMCQFYWDKRNELKYHTDLLSCTNVTTLKNTLFSILLDSSYRKAEAYNSMHLMGKTFYVSDYKTDDMNGICEDGTVNAIRYVNLEKNRVFKMKAGRMFNHILACNRITCDAPEQIKRWLSEEFVADWIQHVKQNTTESNYKLHVNDNFEDIYDSSICDGNFHSCMVNEDQWTFYRDAVKAKAAYLTDENDYIVARCIIFTDVEDTDGNTYRLAERQYSKESDLDLQRQLINALIRGGHIDGYKRVGSSCHEGTAYVSNSGEDWSDKRFQIDCDLDTDSTLSYQDSFKYYNMSERIAYNYDCGSCIALDITNETIEDNREWSSYNDEYIDSDEAYWVSSREDYFYSSQVVTAKVWNSYCARYEEETCFNDDCVCIDGTYYYAGEDAESPEDNYIYKCPNCGEYYVSEESYYSDITEEDYCCSYCRDEAEMEYKENNWTYSEYDDEYYEDSDDVIRALEWNVFDCKYDETTISIDSFNSLVEDGEATEFCGTYYLDSVKYDGEPEHLLHADSIAA
;
A
#
# COMPACT_ATOMS: atom_id res chain seq x y z
N MET A 1 15.62 -0.49 -20.35
CA MET A 1 15.45 -0.17 -18.92
C MET A 1 14.16 0.60 -18.70
N LEU A 2 13.06 -0.10 -18.40
CA LEU A 2 11.83 0.51 -17.89
C LEU A 2 11.96 0.47 -16.36
N TYR A 3 11.99 1.65 -15.73
CA TYR A 3 12.09 1.87 -14.28
C TYR A 3 10.77 1.53 -13.57
N PHE A 4 10.42 0.24 -13.53
CA PHE A 4 9.36 -0.29 -12.68
C PHE A 4 9.79 -1.66 -12.19
N ASP A 5 9.82 -1.82 -10.88
CA ASP A 5 10.04 -3.10 -10.23
C ASP A 5 8.70 -3.84 -10.21
N PHE A 6 8.43 -4.61 -11.26
CA PHE A 6 7.25 -5.46 -11.33
C PHE A 6 7.59 -6.79 -10.69
N LYS A 7 6.79 -7.25 -9.72
CA LYS A 7 7.05 -8.53 -9.06
C LYS A 7 6.92 -9.71 -10.02
N ASN A 8 6.07 -9.59 -11.06
CA ASN A 8 5.96 -10.58 -12.12
C ASN A 8 5.30 -10.05 -13.42
N TYR A 9 5.28 -10.90 -14.45
CA TYR A 9 4.76 -10.60 -15.79
C TYR A 9 3.23 -10.44 -15.85
N GLU A 10 2.48 -11.00 -14.89
CA GLU A 10 1.02 -10.88 -14.84
C GLU A 10 0.60 -9.49 -14.33
N GLU A 11 1.31 -8.92 -13.36
CA GLU A 11 1.14 -7.54 -12.90
C GLU A 11 1.37 -6.52 -14.05
N PHE A 12 2.41 -6.76 -14.86
CA PHE A 12 2.65 -5.97 -16.08
C PHE A 12 1.49 -6.06 -17.08
N LYS A 13 0.90 -7.24 -17.28
CA LYS A 13 -0.27 -7.42 -18.17
C LYS A 13 -1.54 -6.81 -17.58
N GLU A 14 -1.70 -6.81 -16.27
CA GLU A 14 -2.89 -6.27 -15.65
C GLU A 14 -2.97 -4.74 -15.79
N ILE A 15 -1.81 -4.07 -15.65
CA ILE A 15 -1.67 -2.61 -15.76
C ILE A 15 -1.59 -2.15 -17.23
N PHE A 16 -0.94 -2.91 -18.12
CA PHE A 16 -0.62 -2.49 -19.50
C PHE A 16 -1.09 -3.42 -20.63
N GLY A 17 -1.84 -4.48 -20.32
CA GLY A 17 -2.21 -5.55 -21.25
C GLY A 17 -3.10 -5.13 -22.42
N ILE A 18 -3.04 -5.93 -23.50
CA ILE A 18 -3.86 -5.81 -24.71
C ILE A 18 -5.10 -6.70 -24.55
N ILE A 19 -6.30 -6.11 -24.54
CA ILE A 19 -7.57 -6.83 -24.63
C ILE A 19 -7.91 -7.03 -26.11
N LYS A 20 -8.29 -8.26 -26.48
CA LYS A 20 -8.91 -8.56 -27.78
C LYS A 20 -10.42 -8.50 -27.61
N HIS A 21 -11.06 -7.61 -28.33
CA HIS A 21 -12.53 -7.54 -28.40
C HIS A 21 -13.06 -8.64 -29.32
N GLY A 22 -14.29 -9.09 -29.09
CA GLY A 22 -14.95 -10.15 -29.89
C GLY A 22 -15.11 -9.84 -31.38
N ASN A 23 -14.79 -8.62 -31.81
CA ASN A 23 -14.75 -8.17 -33.21
C ASN A 23 -13.34 -8.19 -33.84
N GLY A 24 -12.35 -8.79 -33.16
CA GLY A 24 -10.96 -8.90 -33.65
C GLY A 24 -10.11 -7.64 -33.45
N VAL A 25 -10.66 -6.56 -32.89
CA VAL A 25 -9.91 -5.34 -32.57
C VAL A 25 -9.12 -5.52 -31.28
N LYS A 26 -7.83 -5.16 -31.29
CA LYS A 26 -6.95 -5.20 -30.12
C LYS A 26 -6.80 -3.80 -29.50
N SER A 27 -7.10 -3.62 -28.21
CA SER A 27 -6.90 -2.35 -27.49
C SER A 27 -6.13 -2.55 -26.19
N ARG A 28 -5.22 -1.63 -25.82
CA ARG A 28 -4.50 -1.68 -24.54
C ARG A 28 -5.30 -1.00 -23.42
N LYS A 29 -5.30 -1.59 -22.22
CA LYS A 29 -6.10 -1.18 -21.04
C LYS A 29 -5.91 0.28 -20.62
N ASN A 30 -4.69 0.83 -20.74
CA ASN A 30 -4.35 2.15 -20.19
C ASN A 30 -3.68 3.10 -21.21
N ARG A 31 -4.43 3.51 -22.25
CA ARG A 31 -3.95 4.47 -23.27
C ARG A 31 -3.57 5.85 -22.70
N ILE A 32 -4.21 6.28 -21.61
CA ILE A 32 -4.02 7.61 -20.98
C ILE A 32 -2.71 7.64 -20.18
N LEU A 33 -2.47 6.65 -19.32
CA LEU A 33 -1.18 6.49 -18.63
C LEU A 33 -0.03 6.32 -19.64
N LEU A 34 -0.22 5.52 -20.70
CA LEU A 34 0.80 5.33 -21.73
C LEU A 34 1.10 6.60 -22.56
N SER A 35 0.13 7.50 -22.78
CA SER A 35 0.43 8.77 -23.44
C SER A 35 1.21 9.71 -22.53
N LEU A 36 0.87 9.72 -21.22
CA LEU A 36 1.63 10.40 -20.17
C LEU A 36 3.08 9.87 -20.08
N TYR A 37 3.27 8.54 -20.17
CA TYR A 37 4.61 7.91 -20.19
C TYR A 37 5.38 8.13 -21.49
N LYS A 38 4.71 8.28 -22.64
CA LYS A 38 5.39 8.59 -23.92
C LYS A 38 5.90 10.02 -23.99
N ASP A 39 5.21 10.96 -23.37
CA ASP A 39 5.64 12.36 -23.23
C ASP A 39 6.62 12.58 -22.06
N ARG A 40 6.81 11.54 -21.22
CA ARG A 40 7.76 11.54 -20.09
C ARG A 40 9.20 11.75 -20.54
N SER A 41 9.58 11.49 -21.80
CA SER A 41 10.92 11.83 -22.28
C SER A 41 11.11 13.34 -22.42
N GLN A 42 10.09 14.09 -22.84
CA GLN A 42 10.15 15.55 -22.87
C GLN A 42 10.11 16.12 -21.46
N LEU A 43 9.25 15.59 -20.59
CA LEU A 43 9.15 15.99 -19.19
C LEU A 43 10.43 15.67 -18.39
N GLN A 44 10.98 14.46 -18.53
CA GLN A 44 12.26 14.07 -17.94
C GLN A 44 13.42 14.82 -18.56
N ASN A 45 13.43 15.12 -19.85
CA ASN A 45 14.47 15.96 -20.44
C ASN A 45 14.34 17.41 -19.95
N HIS A 46 13.14 17.90 -19.69
CA HIS A 46 12.93 19.22 -19.09
C HIS A 46 13.35 19.25 -17.61
N ILE A 47 13.05 18.20 -16.84
CA ILE A 47 13.49 18.04 -15.46
C ILE A 47 15.00 17.83 -15.42
N LYS A 48 15.58 16.94 -16.23
CA LYS A 48 17.04 16.73 -16.31
C LYS A 48 17.78 17.99 -16.79
N ALA A 49 17.26 18.73 -17.76
CA ALA A 49 17.88 19.96 -18.25
C ALA A 49 17.77 21.14 -17.27
N ASN A 50 16.73 21.21 -16.43
CA ASN A 50 16.55 22.26 -15.44
C ASN A 50 17.17 21.90 -14.07
N VAL A 51 17.07 20.64 -13.62
CA VAL A 51 17.69 20.14 -12.39
C VAL A 51 19.22 20.10 -12.52
N ALA A 52 19.77 19.67 -13.65
CA ALA A 52 21.23 19.65 -13.85
C ALA A 52 21.84 21.06 -14.06
N ARG A 53 21.06 22.05 -14.51
CA ARG A 53 21.54 23.44 -14.65
C ARG A 53 21.47 24.26 -13.36
N GLU A 54 20.60 23.92 -12.41
CA GLU A 54 20.34 24.75 -11.22
C GLU A 54 20.69 24.09 -9.87
N TYR A 55 20.96 22.78 -9.80
CA TYR A 55 21.30 22.07 -8.55
C TYR A 55 22.79 21.68 -8.45
N SER A 56 23.69 22.66 -8.57
CA SER A 56 24.97 22.58 -7.86
C SER A 56 24.69 22.60 -6.36
N SER A 57 25.25 21.65 -5.59
CA SER A 57 25.08 21.49 -4.13
C SER A 57 25.38 22.77 -3.31
N ILE A 58 26.04 23.75 -3.93
CA ILE A 58 26.35 25.08 -3.36
C ILE A 58 25.11 26.01 -3.36
N TRP A 59 24.21 25.89 -4.33
CA TRP A 59 23.05 26.79 -4.50
C TRP A 59 21.84 26.41 -3.62
N SER A 60 21.64 25.13 -3.29
CA SER A 60 20.52 24.71 -2.41
C SER A 60 20.66 25.26 -0.98
N LYS A 61 21.88 25.18 -0.41
CA LYS A 61 22.20 25.75 0.91
C LYS A 61 22.14 27.29 0.92
N TYR A 62 22.41 27.94 -0.22
CA TYR A 62 22.28 29.39 -0.38
C TYR A 62 20.80 29.82 -0.42
N LEU A 63 19.95 29.09 -1.14
CA LEU A 63 18.52 29.39 -1.29
C LEU A 63 17.72 29.09 -0.01
N GLU A 64 18.03 28.02 0.72
CA GLU A 64 17.43 27.75 2.03
C GLU A 64 17.75 28.84 3.07
N ARG A 65 18.99 29.35 3.06
CA ARG A 65 19.40 30.47 3.93
C ARG A 65 18.69 31.78 3.56
N LYS A 66 18.37 32.00 2.29
CA LYS A 66 17.66 33.21 1.83
C LYS A 66 16.15 33.13 2.04
N ALA A 67 15.51 31.97 1.87
CA ALA A 67 14.09 31.76 2.20
C ALA A 67 13.80 32.09 3.68
N ARG A 68 14.68 31.66 4.60
CA ARG A 68 14.60 32.01 6.03
C ARG A 68 14.76 33.51 6.33
N ARG A 69 15.30 34.32 5.40
CA ARG A 69 15.40 35.78 5.55
C ARG A 69 14.14 36.51 5.07
N ILE A 70 13.35 35.89 4.17
CA ILE A 70 12.07 36.42 3.69
C ILE A 70 10.98 36.26 4.76
N ASP A 71 10.92 35.11 5.43
CA ASP A 71 10.04 34.90 6.60
C ASP A 71 10.32 35.90 7.74
N LYS A 72 11.52 36.48 7.76
CA LYS A 72 11.93 37.50 8.73
C LYS A 72 11.78 38.94 8.21
N GLY A 73 11.21 39.15 7.02
CA GLY A 73 10.91 40.48 6.48
C GLY A 73 12.11 41.31 6.01
N LEU A 74 13.27 40.68 5.73
CA LEU A 74 14.55 41.37 5.53
C LEU A 74 14.96 41.56 4.05
N CYS A 75 14.03 41.59 3.08
CA CYS A 75 14.36 41.49 1.65
C CYS A 75 13.87 42.69 0.82
N CYS A 76 14.67 43.16 -0.15
CA CYS A 76 14.34 44.31 -1.01
C CYS A 76 13.55 43.90 -2.27
N GLN A 77 12.80 44.83 -2.89
CA GLN A 77 11.84 44.55 -4.00
C GLN A 77 12.38 43.76 -5.20
N ARG A 78 13.67 43.88 -5.55
CA ARG A 78 14.29 43.10 -6.66
C ARG A 78 14.53 41.64 -6.29
N GLU A 79 14.73 41.35 -5.02
CA GLU A 79 14.98 39.99 -4.53
C GLU A 79 13.67 39.19 -4.39
N THR A 80 12.55 39.86 -4.14
CA THR A 80 11.21 39.25 -4.08
C THR A 80 10.79 38.60 -5.41
N MET A 81 11.14 39.22 -6.56
CA MET A 81 10.80 38.67 -7.88
C MET A 81 11.57 37.39 -8.22
N MET A 82 12.87 37.32 -7.92
CA MET A 82 13.63 36.07 -8.10
C MET A 82 13.12 34.98 -7.17
N CYS A 83 12.82 35.30 -5.92
CA CYS A 83 12.33 34.30 -4.96
C CYS A 83 10.94 33.77 -5.34
N GLN A 84 10.05 34.59 -5.90
CA GLN A 84 8.78 34.11 -6.46
C GLN A 84 9.01 33.19 -7.66
N PHE A 85 9.92 33.54 -8.58
CA PHE A 85 10.26 32.69 -9.73
C PHE A 85 10.78 31.32 -9.30
N TYR A 86 11.67 31.27 -8.30
CA TYR A 86 12.20 30.01 -7.77
C TYR A 86 11.16 29.21 -6.96
N TRP A 87 10.27 29.87 -6.22
CA TRP A 87 9.16 29.23 -5.52
C TRP A 87 8.19 28.57 -6.50
N ASP A 88 7.83 29.28 -7.57
CA ASP A 88 6.98 28.79 -8.65
C ASP A 88 7.64 27.56 -9.33
N LYS A 89 8.95 27.63 -9.63
CA LYS A 89 9.70 26.52 -10.22
C LYS A 89 9.84 25.29 -9.31
N ARG A 90 10.03 25.50 -8.01
CA ARG A 90 10.05 24.41 -7.00
C ARG A 90 8.70 23.69 -6.92
N ASN A 91 7.60 24.44 -6.94
CA ASN A 91 6.26 23.85 -6.90
C ASN A 91 5.93 23.11 -8.20
N GLU A 92 6.34 23.65 -9.36
CA GLU A 92 6.28 22.93 -10.64
C GLU A 92 7.05 21.60 -10.59
N LEU A 93 8.25 21.57 -9.99
CA LEU A 93 9.04 20.35 -9.80
C LEU A 93 8.37 19.34 -8.85
N LYS A 94 7.84 19.81 -7.71
CA LYS A 94 7.09 18.96 -6.76
C LYS A 94 5.89 18.31 -7.45
N TYR A 95 5.12 19.09 -8.20
CA TYR A 95 3.99 18.60 -9.00
C TYR A 95 4.40 17.48 -9.96
N HIS A 96 5.49 17.69 -10.71
CA HIS A 96 5.94 16.68 -11.65
C HIS A 96 6.27 15.38 -10.93
N THR A 97 6.86 15.43 -9.74
CA THR A 97 7.10 14.25 -8.90
C THR A 97 5.80 13.58 -8.45
N ASP A 98 4.81 14.35 -7.99
CA ASP A 98 3.52 13.84 -7.50
C ASP A 98 2.68 13.16 -8.61
N LEU A 99 2.78 13.65 -9.85
CA LEU A 99 2.19 12.94 -11.00
C LEU A 99 2.92 11.65 -11.35
N LEU A 100 4.24 11.62 -11.17
CA LEU A 100 5.05 10.44 -11.46
C LEU A 100 4.82 9.32 -10.45
N SER A 101 4.34 9.65 -9.24
CA SER A 101 3.97 8.67 -8.20
C SER A 101 2.53 8.16 -8.31
N CYS A 102 1.72 8.68 -9.25
CA CYS A 102 0.35 8.20 -9.44
C CYS A 102 0.35 6.76 -10.02
N THR A 103 -0.18 5.81 -9.26
CA THR A 103 -0.25 4.38 -9.63
C THR A 103 -1.54 4.00 -10.34
N ASN A 104 -2.62 4.76 -10.15
CA ASN A 104 -3.92 4.49 -10.77
C ASN A 104 -4.66 5.77 -11.23
N VAL A 105 -5.76 5.59 -11.95
CA VAL A 105 -6.56 6.68 -12.57
C VAL A 105 -7.27 7.55 -11.52
N THR A 106 -7.65 6.98 -10.38
CA THR A 106 -8.30 7.70 -9.27
C THR A 106 -7.31 8.65 -8.60
N THR A 107 -6.12 8.16 -8.23
CA THR A 107 -5.04 9.00 -7.67
C THR A 107 -4.65 10.08 -8.67
N LEU A 108 -4.57 9.76 -9.96
CA LEU A 108 -4.33 10.74 -11.01
C LEU A 108 -5.42 11.82 -11.09
N LYS A 109 -6.72 11.43 -11.02
CA LYS A 109 -7.85 12.37 -10.99
C LYS A 109 -7.72 13.31 -9.81
N ASN A 110 -7.56 12.76 -8.61
CA ASN A 110 -7.52 13.53 -7.37
C ASN A 110 -6.34 14.51 -7.33
N THR A 111 -5.15 14.08 -7.76
CA THR A 111 -3.97 14.93 -7.88
C THR A 111 -4.19 16.06 -8.89
N LEU A 112 -4.72 15.76 -10.08
CA LEU A 112 -4.99 16.81 -11.09
C LEU A 112 -6.05 17.82 -10.62
N PHE A 113 -7.08 17.35 -9.93
CA PHE A 113 -8.10 18.25 -9.37
C PHE A 113 -7.56 19.09 -8.21
N SER A 114 -6.72 18.56 -7.33
CA SER A 114 -6.13 19.36 -6.24
C SER A 114 -5.28 20.51 -6.78
N ILE A 115 -4.52 20.27 -7.85
CA ILE A 115 -3.74 21.31 -8.55
C ILE A 115 -4.61 22.38 -9.16
N LEU A 116 -5.77 22.00 -9.72
CA LEU A 116 -6.71 22.98 -10.29
C LEU A 116 -7.33 23.90 -9.25
N LEU A 117 -7.45 23.41 -8.01
CA LEU A 117 -8.01 24.16 -6.88
C LEU A 117 -6.95 25.00 -6.16
N ASP A 118 -5.69 24.60 -6.24
CA ASP A 118 -4.59 25.33 -5.63
C ASP A 118 -4.26 26.61 -6.42
N SER A 119 -4.51 27.74 -5.75
CA SER A 119 -4.31 29.08 -6.29
C SER A 119 -2.86 29.41 -6.67
N SER A 120 -1.87 28.67 -6.15
CA SER A 120 -0.46 28.87 -6.46
C SER A 120 -0.12 28.51 -7.92
N TYR A 121 -0.91 27.63 -8.54
CA TYR A 121 -0.71 27.20 -9.94
C TYR A 121 -1.52 28.01 -10.95
N ARG A 122 -2.23 29.07 -10.53
CA ARG A 122 -2.98 29.91 -11.48
C ARG A 122 -2.06 30.77 -12.33
N LYS A 123 -2.44 31.02 -13.57
CA LYS A 123 -1.80 32.05 -14.42
C LYS A 123 -2.11 33.45 -13.87
N ALA A 124 -1.22 34.40 -14.12
CA ALA A 124 -1.37 35.77 -13.60
C ALA A 124 -2.67 36.44 -14.09
N GLU A 125 -3.12 36.07 -15.29
CA GLU A 125 -4.35 36.56 -15.92
C GLU A 125 -5.63 35.95 -15.32
N ALA A 126 -5.52 34.86 -14.55
CA ALA A 126 -6.65 34.12 -13.97
C ALA A 126 -6.97 34.58 -12.54
N TYR A 127 -7.32 35.86 -12.38
CA TYR A 127 -7.59 36.46 -11.07
C TYR A 127 -9.05 36.36 -10.62
N ASN A 128 -9.97 35.94 -11.50
CA ASN A 128 -11.39 35.82 -11.17
C ASN A 128 -11.71 34.42 -10.63
N SER A 129 -12.63 34.36 -9.65
CA SER A 129 -13.09 33.12 -9.06
C SER A 129 -14.42 32.67 -9.67
N MET A 130 -14.52 31.36 -9.92
CA MET A 130 -15.76 30.67 -10.25
C MET A 130 -16.03 29.63 -9.18
N HIS A 131 -17.21 29.71 -8.56
CA HIS A 131 -17.65 28.77 -7.54
C HIS A 131 -18.54 27.70 -8.17
N LEU A 132 -18.02 26.48 -8.31
CA LEU A 132 -18.68 25.35 -8.95
C LEU A 132 -18.57 24.13 -8.04
N MET A 133 -19.68 23.44 -7.75
CA MET A 133 -19.69 22.23 -6.92
C MET A 133 -19.05 22.43 -5.53
N GLY A 134 -19.29 23.59 -4.90
CA GLY A 134 -18.68 23.96 -3.61
C GLY A 134 -17.16 24.21 -3.67
N LYS A 135 -16.56 24.16 -4.86
CA LYS A 135 -15.13 24.36 -5.10
C LYS A 135 -14.88 25.69 -5.81
N THR A 136 -13.71 26.27 -5.59
CA THR A 136 -13.31 27.55 -6.21
C THR A 136 -12.27 27.31 -7.28
N PHE A 137 -12.62 27.64 -8.52
CA PHE A 137 -11.73 27.60 -9.69
C PHE A 137 -11.34 29.01 -10.11
N TYR A 138 -10.17 29.15 -10.73
CA TYR A 138 -9.64 30.44 -11.18
C TYR A 138 -9.64 30.55 -12.71
N VAL A 139 -10.16 31.66 -13.23
CA VAL A 139 -10.28 31.93 -14.66
C VAL A 139 -10.06 33.41 -14.98
N SER A 140 -9.79 33.74 -16.25
CA SER A 140 -9.58 35.10 -16.73
C SER A 140 -10.88 35.86 -16.97
N ASP A 141 -11.79 35.30 -17.77
CA ASP A 141 -12.84 36.10 -18.43
C ASP A 141 -14.24 35.93 -17.82
N TYR A 142 -14.38 35.02 -16.85
CA TYR A 142 -15.66 34.58 -16.33
C TYR A 142 -15.69 34.61 -14.81
N LYS A 143 -16.89 34.73 -14.25
CA LYS A 143 -17.18 34.48 -12.83
C LYS A 143 -18.55 33.83 -12.68
N THR A 144 -18.83 33.30 -11.50
CA THR A 144 -20.19 32.86 -11.14
C THR A 144 -20.99 34.01 -10.54
N ASP A 145 -22.31 33.94 -10.68
CA ASP A 145 -23.27 34.72 -9.90
C ASP A 145 -23.75 33.91 -8.69
N ASP A 146 -24.78 34.38 -7.99
CA ASP A 146 -25.32 33.74 -6.78
C ASP A 146 -25.88 32.33 -7.04
N MET A 147 -26.07 31.95 -8.30
CA MET A 147 -26.52 30.61 -8.70
C MET A 147 -25.36 29.60 -8.82
N ASN A 148 -24.11 29.99 -8.56
CA ASN A 148 -22.92 29.11 -8.53
C ASN A 148 -22.82 28.17 -9.75
N GLY A 149 -23.17 28.69 -10.92
CA GLY A 149 -23.09 27.97 -12.19
C GLY A 149 -24.34 27.18 -12.60
N ILE A 150 -25.36 27.07 -11.75
CA ILE A 150 -26.60 26.36 -12.07
C ILE A 150 -27.46 27.18 -13.05
N CYS A 151 -28.03 26.52 -14.05
CA CYS A 151 -28.89 27.16 -15.04
C CYS A 151 -30.34 27.25 -14.54
N GLU A 152 -30.98 28.41 -14.68
CA GLU A 152 -32.38 28.65 -14.28
C GLU A 152 -33.38 27.73 -15.00
N ASP A 153 -33.05 27.27 -16.20
CA ASP A 153 -33.89 26.40 -17.02
C ASP A 153 -33.69 24.90 -16.75
N GLY A 154 -32.97 24.55 -15.68
CA GLY A 154 -32.72 23.15 -15.29
C GLY A 154 -31.78 22.40 -16.23
N THR A 155 -31.06 23.10 -17.13
CA THR A 155 -30.10 22.44 -18.04
C THR A 155 -28.93 21.82 -17.25
N VAL A 156 -28.86 20.49 -17.18
CA VAL A 156 -27.85 19.76 -16.39
C VAL A 156 -26.44 19.71 -17.01
N ASN A 157 -26.33 19.86 -18.33
CA ASN A 157 -25.04 19.72 -19.06
C ASN A 157 -24.35 21.06 -19.36
N ALA A 158 -24.86 22.15 -18.81
CA ALA A 158 -24.37 23.50 -19.04
C ALA A 158 -24.02 24.20 -17.72
N ILE A 159 -23.08 25.15 -17.81
CA ILE A 159 -22.70 26.05 -16.73
C ILE A 159 -23.16 27.46 -17.11
N ARG A 160 -23.88 28.08 -16.18
CA ARG A 160 -24.22 29.51 -16.16
C ARG A 160 -23.00 30.30 -15.70
N TYR A 161 -22.73 31.44 -16.31
CA TYR A 161 -21.60 32.29 -15.94
C TYR A 161 -21.85 33.74 -16.33
N VAL A 162 -21.16 34.65 -15.64
CA VAL A 162 -21.09 36.07 -16.00
C VAL A 162 -19.85 36.28 -16.86
N ASN A 163 -20.04 36.72 -18.11
CA ASN A 163 -18.94 37.14 -18.96
C ASN A 163 -18.53 38.57 -18.58
N LEU A 164 -17.24 38.77 -18.24
CA LEU A 164 -16.76 40.04 -17.71
C LEU A 164 -16.61 41.13 -18.77
N GLU A 165 -16.26 40.76 -20.01
CA GLU A 165 -16.15 41.69 -21.14
C GLU A 165 -17.51 42.32 -21.47
N LYS A 166 -18.57 41.50 -21.49
CA LYS A 166 -19.94 41.93 -21.84
C LYS A 166 -20.78 42.30 -20.63
N ASN A 167 -20.30 42.03 -19.43
CA ASN A 167 -21.00 42.16 -18.15
C ASN A 167 -22.43 41.60 -18.18
N ARG A 168 -22.60 40.42 -18.77
CA ARG A 168 -23.90 39.76 -18.97
C ARG A 168 -23.81 38.27 -18.67
N VAL A 169 -24.93 37.70 -18.24
CA VAL A 169 -25.07 36.27 -17.95
C VAL A 169 -25.25 35.48 -19.26
N PHE A 170 -24.51 34.38 -19.36
CA PHE A 170 -24.59 33.42 -20.46
C PHE A 170 -24.56 31.98 -19.91
N LYS A 171 -24.79 31.01 -20.79
CA LYS A 171 -24.58 29.59 -20.51
C LYS A 171 -23.74 28.93 -21.60
N MET A 172 -22.93 27.95 -21.23
CA MET A 172 -22.17 27.12 -22.18
C MET A 172 -22.07 25.67 -21.68
N LYS A 173 -21.71 24.73 -22.56
CA LYS A 173 -21.50 23.33 -22.17
C LYS A 173 -20.46 23.21 -21.06
N ALA A 174 -20.71 22.38 -20.05
CA ALA A 174 -19.84 22.24 -18.88
C ALA A 174 -18.39 21.89 -19.24
N GLY A 175 -18.17 20.95 -20.16
CA GLY A 175 -16.81 20.61 -20.62
C GLY A 175 -16.11 21.74 -21.37
N ARG A 176 -16.86 22.63 -22.04
CA ARG A 176 -16.27 23.82 -22.68
C ARG A 176 -15.77 24.80 -21.62
N MET A 177 -16.57 25.04 -20.58
CA MET A 177 -16.17 25.88 -19.45
C MET A 177 -14.94 25.28 -18.76
N PHE A 178 -14.93 23.97 -18.52
CA PHE A 178 -13.80 23.31 -17.88
C PHE A 178 -12.50 23.44 -18.67
N ASN A 179 -12.54 23.38 -20.01
CA ASN A 179 -11.36 23.66 -20.83
C ASN A 179 -10.81 25.10 -20.66
N HIS A 180 -11.67 26.09 -20.39
CA HIS A 180 -11.20 27.44 -20.04
C HIS A 180 -10.50 27.45 -18.67
N ILE A 181 -11.01 26.69 -17.70
CA ILE A 181 -10.37 26.51 -16.38
C ILE A 181 -8.98 25.86 -16.55
N LEU A 182 -8.90 24.76 -17.31
CA LEU A 182 -7.62 24.07 -17.58
C LEU A 182 -6.58 24.99 -18.22
N ALA A 183 -7.00 25.87 -19.13
CA ALA A 183 -6.11 26.82 -19.80
C ALA A 183 -5.58 27.93 -18.87
N CYS A 184 -6.29 28.21 -17.78
CA CYS A 184 -5.96 29.24 -16.79
C CYS A 184 -5.01 28.77 -15.68
N ASN A 185 -4.69 27.48 -15.65
CA ASN A 185 -3.74 26.90 -14.70
C ASN A 185 -2.42 26.58 -15.43
N ARG A 186 -1.29 26.97 -14.82
CA ARG A 186 0.07 26.88 -15.38
C ARG A 186 0.51 25.46 -15.70
N ILE A 187 -0.10 24.50 -15.00
CA ILE A 187 0.26 23.11 -15.05
C ILE A 187 -0.61 22.36 -16.05
N THR A 188 -1.94 22.51 -15.93
CA THR A 188 -2.87 21.76 -16.77
C THR A 188 -3.01 22.35 -18.18
N CYS A 189 -2.55 23.58 -18.43
CA CYS A 189 -2.62 24.18 -19.75
C CYS A 189 -1.79 23.43 -20.79
N ASP A 190 -0.68 22.82 -20.36
CA ASP A 190 0.26 22.10 -21.23
C ASP A 190 0.06 20.58 -21.18
N ALA A 191 -0.97 20.10 -20.47
CA ALA A 191 -1.27 18.68 -20.40
C ALA A 191 -1.65 18.10 -21.79
N PRO A 192 -1.28 16.84 -22.09
CA PRO A 192 -1.71 16.13 -23.28
C PRO A 192 -3.22 16.22 -23.52
N GLU A 193 -3.63 16.41 -24.79
CA GLU A 193 -5.05 16.56 -25.16
C GLU A 193 -5.93 15.37 -24.74
N GLN A 194 -5.36 14.17 -24.67
CA GLN A 194 -6.08 12.98 -24.19
C GLN A 194 -6.43 13.10 -22.70
N ILE A 195 -5.55 13.68 -21.89
CA ILE A 195 -5.77 13.90 -20.46
C ILE A 195 -6.78 15.02 -20.26
N LYS A 196 -6.64 16.14 -20.98
CA LYS A 196 -7.62 17.25 -20.93
C LYS A 196 -9.02 16.78 -21.29
N ARG A 197 -9.12 15.95 -22.34
CA ARG A 197 -10.39 15.34 -22.76
C ARG A 197 -10.98 14.45 -21.68
N TRP A 198 -10.20 13.51 -21.15
CA TRP A 198 -10.66 12.61 -20.09
C TRP A 198 -11.08 13.38 -18.83
N LEU A 199 -10.26 14.33 -18.36
CA LEU A 199 -10.55 15.14 -17.18
C LEU A 199 -11.81 16.01 -17.39
N SER A 200 -12.03 16.50 -18.62
CA SER A 200 -13.27 17.18 -18.98
C SER A 200 -14.48 16.25 -19.00
N GLU A 201 -14.34 14.98 -19.38
CA GLU A 201 -15.43 13.99 -19.34
C GLU A 201 -15.79 13.67 -17.88
N GLU A 202 -14.79 13.44 -17.03
CA GLU A 202 -14.95 13.24 -15.58
C GLU A 202 -15.63 14.44 -14.90
N PHE A 203 -15.13 15.66 -15.14
CA PHE A 203 -15.73 16.87 -14.60
C PHE A 203 -17.20 17.04 -15.04
N VAL A 204 -17.52 16.72 -16.29
CA VAL A 204 -18.90 16.84 -16.80
C VAL A 204 -19.82 15.84 -16.11
N ALA A 205 -19.35 14.61 -15.85
CA ALA A 205 -20.12 13.62 -15.10
C ALA A 205 -20.42 14.12 -13.67
N ASP A 206 -19.38 14.60 -12.97
CA ASP A 206 -19.49 15.16 -11.62
C ASP A 206 -20.44 16.39 -11.61
N TRP A 207 -20.35 17.26 -12.62
CA TRP A 207 -21.21 18.44 -12.77
C TRP A 207 -22.68 18.07 -13.01
N ILE A 208 -22.96 17.16 -13.95
CA ILE A 208 -24.33 16.73 -14.24
C ILE A 208 -24.98 16.17 -12.98
N GLN A 209 -24.23 15.35 -12.23
CA GLN A 209 -24.69 14.81 -10.96
C GLN A 209 -24.95 15.91 -9.94
N HIS A 210 -24.03 16.86 -9.77
CA HIS A 210 -24.22 18.01 -8.88
C HIS A 210 -25.45 18.84 -9.23
N VAL A 211 -25.69 19.14 -10.52
CA VAL A 211 -26.86 19.92 -10.94
C VAL A 211 -28.14 19.13 -10.67
N LYS A 212 -28.21 17.85 -11.08
CA LYS A 212 -29.38 16.99 -10.77
C LYS A 212 -29.71 17.00 -9.28
N GLN A 213 -28.70 16.94 -8.42
CA GLN A 213 -28.88 16.97 -6.97
C GLN A 213 -29.40 18.30 -6.39
N ASN A 214 -29.17 19.42 -7.08
CA ASN A 214 -29.55 20.77 -6.64
C ASN A 214 -30.75 21.36 -7.38
N THR A 215 -31.19 20.74 -8.49
CA THR A 215 -32.37 21.19 -9.26
C THR A 215 -33.53 20.20 -9.25
N THR A 216 -33.28 18.92 -8.93
CA THR A 216 -34.36 17.96 -8.72
C THR A 216 -34.64 17.95 -7.22
N GLU A 217 -35.83 18.40 -6.82
CA GLU A 217 -36.41 17.92 -5.56
C GLU A 217 -36.40 16.40 -5.67
N SER A 218 -35.64 15.73 -4.81
CA SER A 218 -35.63 14.28 -4.75
C SER A 218 -37.07 13.84 -4.49
N ASN A 219 -37.71 13.21 -5.47
CA ASN A 219 -38.99 12.53 -5.25
C ASN A 219 -38.87 11.41 -4.21
N TYR A 220 -37.65 11.08 -3.81
CA TYR A 220 -37.35 10.07 -2.82
C TYR A 220 -37.09 10.68 -1.44
N LYS A 221 -37.65 10.04 -0.41
CA LYS A 221 -37.45 10.42 0.99
C LYS A 221 -36.36 9.55 1.60
N LEU A 222 -35.35 10.19 2.20
CA LEU A 222 -34.30 9.49 2.96
C LEU A 222 -34.79 9.16 4.37
N HIS A 223 -34.52 7.93 4.79
CA HIS A 223 -34.71 7.46 6.15
C HIS A 223 -33.40 6.87 6.68
N VAL A 224 -33.06 7.20 7.93
CA VAL A 224 -31.93 6.61 8.67
C VAL A 224 -32.42 6.31 10.09
N ASN A 225 -32.57 5.03 10.42
CA ASN A 225 -33.22 4.59 11.66
C ASN A 225 -32.82 3.14 12.01
N ASP A 226 -33.50 2.55 12.99
CA ASP A 226 -33.28 1.17 13.47
C ASP A 226 -34.20 0.15 12.79
N ASN A 227 -34.80 0.50 11.65
CA ASN A 227 -35.78 -0.32 10.96
C ASN A 227 -35.11 -1.31 9.99
N PHE A 228 -34.40 -2.29 10.55
CA PHE A 228 -33.67 -3.29 9.76
C PHE A 228 -34.57 -4.31 9.09
N GLU A 229 -35.76 -4.59 9.64
CA GLU A 229 -36.73 -5.55 9.10
C GLU A 229 -37.23 -5.12 7.72
N ASP A 230 -37.78 -3.90 7.65
CA ASP A 230 -38.36 -3.31 6.44
C ASP A 230 -37.39 -3.30 5.25
N ILE A 231 -36.20 -2.74 5.52
CA ILE A 231 -34.93 -3.30 5.09
C ILE A 231 -34.96 -4.41 4.04
N TYR A 232 -35.22 -5.62 4.54
CA TYR A 232 -35.10 -6.91 3.88
C TYR A 232 -36.45 -7.55 3.52
N ASP A 233 -37.56 -6.84 3.73
CA ASP A 233 -38.89 -7.32 3.34
C ASP A 233 -39.18 -7.00 1.86
N SER A 234 -39.29 -8.07 1.06
CA SER A 234 -39.63 -7.98 -0.36
C SER A 234 -40.99 -7.35 -0.65
N SER A 235 -41.91 -7.33 0.32
CA SER A 235 -43.27 -6.82 0.17
C SER A 235 -43.34 -5.29 0.09
N ILE A 236 -42.33 -4.61 0.65
CA ILE A 236 -42.19 -3.15 0.67
C ILE A 236 -41.00 -2.66 -0.17
N CYS A 237 -40.21 -3.57 -0.73
CA CYS A 237 -39.18 -3.27 -1.72
C CYS A 237 -39.80 -3.16 -3.13
N ASP A 238 -39.52 -2.06 -3.84
CA ASP A 238 -39.95 -1.92 -5.24
C ASP A 238 -39.00 -2.69 -6.17
N GLY A 239 -39.35 -3.93 -6.50
CA GLY A 239 -38.61 -4.77 -7.45
C GLY A 239 -37.51 -5.63 -6.81
N ASN A 240 -36.63 -6.19 -7.64
CA ASN A 240 -35.60 -7.11 -7.15
C ASN A 240 -34.31 -6.37 -6.81
N PHE A 241 -33.81 -6.57 -5.58
CA PHE A 241 -32.56 -5.98 -5.08
C PHE A 241 -31.35 -6.93 -5.23
N HIS A 242 -31.55 -8.16 -5.71
CA HIS A 242 -30.52 -9.20 -5.88
C HIS A 242 -29.67 -9.45 -4.63
N SER A 243 -30.30 -9.38 -3.46
CA SER A 243 -29.67 -9.67 -2.17
C SER A 243 -30.11 -11.06 -1.71
N CYS A 244 -29.15 -11.87 -1.26
CA CYS A 244 -29.37 -13.20 -0.70
C CYS A 244 -30.05 -13.19 0.68
N MET A 245 -30.23 -12.00 1.27
CA MET A 245 -30.70 -11.81 2.64
C MET A 245 -32.19 -11.40 2.72
N VAL A 246 -32.87 -11.31 1.58
CA VAL A 246 -34.26 -10.84 1.50
C VAL A 246 -35.20 -11.91 2.03
N ASN A 247 -36.03 -11.55 3.01
CA ASN A 247 -36.96 -12.43 3.74
C ASN A 247 -36.30 -13.61 4.50
N GLU A 248 -35.02 -13.50 4.86
CA GLU A 248 -34.29 -14.56 5.60
C GLU A 248 -34.32 -14.34 7.13
N ASP A 249 -35.06 -13.35 7.63
CA ASP A 249 -35.17 -12.97 9.07
C ASP A 249 -33.83 -12.68 9.80
N GLN A 250 -32.70 -12.72 9.09
CA GLN A 250 -31.34 -12.49 9.61
C GLN A 250 -31.02 -11.00 9.92
N TRP A 251 -31.99 -10.10 9.78
CA TRP A 251 -31.82 -8.67 10.04
C TRP A 251 -31.57 -8.36 11.53
N THR A 252 -31.92 -9.27 12.44
CA THR A 252 -31.69 -9.15 13.89
C THR A 252 -30.21 -9.03 14.22
N PHE A 253 -29.32 -9.58 13.38
CA PHE A 253 -27.87 -9.35 13.44
C PHE A 253 -27.53 -7.87 13.60
N TYR A 254 -28.09 -7.00 12.76
CA TYR A 254 -27.78 -5.57 12.77
C TYR A 254 -28.39 -4.82 13.96
N ARG A 255 -29.41 -5.40 14.59
CA ARG A 255 -30.05 -4.84 15.77
C ARG A 255 -29.30 -5.19 17.05
N ASP A 256 -28.85 -6.44 17.15
CA ASP A 256 -28.40 -7.02 18.40
C ASP A 256 -26.88 -7.20 18.48
N ALA A 257 -26.22 -7.56 17.36
CA ALA A 257 -24.81 -7.93 17.36
C ALA A 257 -23.86 -6.77 17.07
N VAL A 258 -24.29 -5.75 16.33
CA VAL A 258 -23.42 -4.67 15.87
C VAL A 258 -24.05 -3.29 16.10
N LYS A 259 -23.22 -2.26 16.20
CA LYS A 259 -23.67 -0.87 16.23
C LYS A 259 -23.90 -0.36 14.81
N ALA A 260 -25.16 -0.41 14.37
CA ALA A 260 -25.54 -0.02 13.01
C ALA A 260 -26.82 0.82 12.94
N LYS A 261 -27.10 1.36 11.75
CA LYS A 261 -28.39 1.95 11.35
C LYS A 261 -28.79 1.46 9.95
N ALA A 262 -30.07 1.27 9.74
CA ALA A 262 -30.64 1.08 8.41
C ALA A 262 -30.77 2.43 7.70
N ALA A 263 -30.40 2.48 6.41
CA ALA A 263 -30.56 3.66 5.58
C ALA A 263 -31.20 3.30 4.24
N TYR A 264 -32.24 4.04 3.84
CA TYR A 264 -32.99 3.74 2.63
C TYR A 264 -33.72 4.95 2.04
N LEU A 265 -34.01 4.86 0.74
CA LEU A 265 -34.83 5.80 -0.01
C LEU A 265 -36.20 5.19 -0.29
N THR A 266 -37.27 5.94 -0.01
CA THR A 266 -38.64 5.57 -0.42
C THR A 266 -39.16 6.44 -1.55
N ASP A 267 -39.97 5.88 -2.45
CA ASP A 267 -40.68 6.61 -3.50
C ASP A 267 -41.95 7.31 -3.00
N GLU A 268 -42.75 7.86 -3.93
CA GLU A 268 -44.02 8.53 -3.63
C GLU A 268 -45.11 7.62 -3.05
N ASN A 269 -44.95 6.31 -3.19
CA ASN A 269 -45.85 5.27 -2.67
C ASN A 269 -45.28 4.61 -1.40
N ASP A 270 -44.23 5.19 -0.82
CA ASP A 270 -43.48 4.68 0.34
C ASP A 270 -42.77 3.33 0.12
N TYR A 271 -42.58 2.88 -1.13
CA TYR A 271 -41.78 1.68 -1.42
C TYR A 271 -40.29 1.99 -1.36
N ILE A 272 -39.51 1.06 -0.80
CA ILE A 272 -38.05 1.15 -0.75
C ILE A 272 -37.48 0.93 -2.16
N VAL A 273 -36.69 1.88 -2.66
CA VAL A 273 -36.05 1.83 -3.99
C VAL A 273 -34.53 1.67 -3.93
N ALA A 274 -33.91 2.05 -2.80
CA ALA A 274 -32.49 1.87 -2.51
C ALA A 274 -32.26 1.73 -1.01
N ARG A 275 -31.28 0.93 -0.60
CA ARG A 275 -30.96 0.65 0.81
C ARG A 275 -29.49 0.33 1.05
N CYS A 276 -29.03 0.54 2.27
CA CYS A 276 -27.73 0.08 2.79
C CYS A 276 -27.75 0.03 4.33
N ILE A 277 -26.76 -0.65 4.90
CA ILE A 277 -26.44 -0.58 6.33
C ILE A 277 -25.38 0.51 6.56
N ILE A 278 -25.46 1.21 7.68
CA ILE A 278 -24.44 2.14 8.15
C ILE A 278 -23.88 1.59 9.46
N PHE A 279 -22.60 1.25 9.50
CA PHE A 279 -21.90 0.99 10.76
C PHE A 279 -21.54 2.33 11.39
N THR A 280 -21.92 2.54 12.65
CA THR A 280 -21.85 3.88 13.28
C THR A 280 -20.56 4.14 14.05
N ASP A 281 -19.92 3.09 14.54
CA ASP A 281 -18.73 3.14 15.39
C ASP A 281 -17.63 2.27 14.78
N VAL A 282 -17.15 2.63 13.58
CA VAL A 282 -16.04 1.92 12.92
C VAL A 282 -14.72 2.55 13.34
N GLU A 283 -13.79 1.76 13.88
CA GLU A 283 -12.46 2.24 14.27
C GLU A 283 -11.39 1.81 13.27
N ASP A 284 -10.41 2.68 13.01
CA ASP A 284 -9.19 2.32 12.29
C ASP A 284 -8.02 2.01 13.26
N THR A 285 -6.92 1.50 12.70
CA THR A 285 -5.71 1.17 13.48
C THR A 285 -5.07 2.35 14.19
N ASP A 286 -5.41 3.58 13.79
CA ASP A 286 -4.90 4.82 14.39
C ASP A 286 -5.83 5.32 15.51
N GLY A 287 -6.93 4.62 15.80
CA GLY A 287 -7.92 4.96 16.82
C GLY A 287 -8.93 6.03 16.39
N ASN A 288 -9.06 6.30 15.08
CA ASN A 288 -10.07 7.20 14.57
C ASN A 288 -11.40 6.47 14.38
N THR A 289 -12.51 7.10 14.77
CA THR A 289 -13.86 6.54 14.62
C THR A 289 -14.60 7.17 13.44
N TYR A 290 -15.31 6.35 12.67
CA TYR A 290 -16.03 6.71 11.45
C TYR A 290 -17.42 6.07 11.39
N ARG A 291 -18.32 6.71 10.64
CA ARG A 291 -19.58 6.12 10.19
C ARG A 291 -19.45 5.70 8.73
N LEU A 292 -19.50 4.40 8.47
CA LEU A 292 -19.30 3.86 7.11
C LEU A 292 -20.60 3.26 6.56
N ALA A 293 -21.00 3.71 5.37
CA ALA A 293 -22.06 3.04 4.62
C ALA A 293 -21.51 1.78 3.94
N GLU A 294 -22.14 0.65 4.25
CA GLU A 294 -21.91 -0.65 3.63
C GLU A 294 -22.47 -0.68 2.20
N ARG A 295 -22.33 -1.83 1.52
CA ARG A 295 -22.80 -2.02 0.14
C ARG A 295 -24.23 -1.52 -0.06
N GLN A 296 -24.44 -0.81 -1.17
CA GLN A 296 -25.73 -0.23 -1.52
C GLN A 296 -26.46 -1.14 -2.49
N TYR A 297 -27.72 -1.42 -2.18
CA TYR A 297 -28.64 -2.18 -3.03
C TYR A 297 -29.73 -1.26 -3.56
N SER A 298 -30.21 -1.54 -4.76
CA SER A 298 -31.27 -0.77 -5.41
C SER A 298 -32.11 -1.66 -6.30
N LYS A 299 -33.31 -1.18 -6.63
CA LYS A 299 -34.20 -1.79 -7.63
C LYS A 299 -33.43 -2.10 -8.91
N GLU A 300 -33.45 -3.36 -9.34
CA GLU A 300 -32.80 -3.85 -10.56
C GLU A 300 -31.31 -3.49 -10.67
N SER A 301 -30.63 -3.30 -9.52
CA SER A 301 -29.23 -2.85 -9.45
C SER A 301 -28.96 -1.49 -10.12
N ASP A 302 -29.92 -0.57 -10.08
CA ASP A 302 -29.75 0.79 -10.61
C ASP A 302 -28.65 1.56 -9.85
N LEU A 303 -27.53 1.80 -10.53
CA LEU A 303 -26.37 2.52 -10.01
C LEU A 303 -26.66 4.02 -9.75
N ASP A 304 -27.62 4.62 -10.44
CA ASP A 304 -28.03 6.01 -10.20
C ASP A 304 -28.76 6.11 -8.86
N LEU A 305 -29.66 5.16 -8.54
CA LEU A 305 -30.34 5.10 -7.24
C LEU A 305 -29.36 4.86 -6.08
N GLN A 306 -28.37 3.97 -6.25
CA GLN A 306 -27.31 3.76 -5.24
C GLN A 306 -26.52 5.05 -4.98
N ARG A 307 -26.16 5.77 -6.06
CA ARG A 307 -25.51 7.09 -5.94
C ARG A 307 -26.43 8.09 -5.26
N GLN A 308 -27.71 8.14 -5.59
CA GLN A 308 -28.66 9.06 -4.96
C GLN A 308 -28.74 8.83 -3.44
N LEU A 309 -28.80 7.57 -2.99
CA LEU A 309 -28.78 7.20 -1.58
C LEU A 309 -27.51 7.72 -0.87
N ILE A 310 -26.31 7.40 -1.39
CA ILE A 310 -25.05 7.87 -0.81
C ILE A 310 -25.01 9.40 -0.74
N ASN A 311 -25.40 10.08 -1.81
CA ASN A 311 -25.41 11.55 -1.82
C ASN A 311 -26.40 12.16 -0.84
N ALA A 312 -27.52 11.49 -0.55
CA ALA A 312 -28.47 11.91 0.46
C ALA A 312 -27.87 11.73 1.87
N LEU A 313 -27.18 10.62 2.11
CA LEU A 313 -26.48 10.34 3.37
C LEU A 313 -25.36 11.33 3.67
N ILE A 314 -24.53 11.67 2.67
CA ILE A 314 -23.48 12.69 2.79
C ILE A 314 -24.10 14.05 3.12
N ARG A 315 -25.17 14.44 2.43
CA ARG A 315 -25.85 15.73 2.67
C ARG A 315 -26.51 15.81 4.03
N GLY A 316 -27.08 14.71 4.51
CA GLY A 316 -27.62 14.60 5.87
C GLY A 316 -26.55 14.51 6.95
N GLY A 317 -25.27 14.40 6.57
CA GLY A 317 -24.16 14.25 7.51
C GLY A 317 -24.23 12.94 8.29
N HIS A 318 -24.77 11.87 7.69
CA HIS A 318 -24.98 10.58 8.34
C HIS A 318 -23.76 9.65 8.26
N ILE A 319 -22.86 9.88 7.32
CA ILE A 319 -21.70 9.01 7.04
C ILE A 319 -20.44 9.84 6.82
N ASP A 320 -19.28 9.22 6.99
CA ASP A 320 -17.94 9.78 6.78
C ASP A 320 -17.23 9.14 5.57
N GLY A 321 -17.60 7.89 5.26
CA GLY A 321 -17.18 7.15 4.07
C GLY A 321 -18.22 6.11 3.66
N TYR A 322 -18.00 5.51 2.49
CA TYR A 322 -18.93 4.52 1.93
C TYR A 322 -18.19 3.50 1.06
N LYS A 323 -18.74 2.27 0.98
CA LYS A 323 -18.27 1.26 0.05
C LYS A 323 -18.55 1.71 -1.38
N ARG A 324 -17.54 1.66 -2.24
CA ARG A 324 -17.57 2.20 -3.60
C ARG A 324 -18.78 1.65 -4.37
N VAL A 325 -19.57 2.56 -4.97
CA VAL A 325 -20.79 2.19 -5.69
C VAL A 325 -20.44 1.24 -6.85
N GLY A 326 -21.12 0.09 -6.90
CA GLY A 326 -20.89 -0.95 -7.90
C GLY A 326 -19.76 -1.94 -7.56
N SER A 327 -19.14 -1.85 -6.37
CA SER A 327 -18.20 -2.86 -5.90
C SER A 327 -18.87 -4.22 -5.66
N SER A 328 -18.07 -5.27 -5.85
CA SER A 328 -18.48 -6.67 -5.63
C SER A 328 -18.65 -6.98 -4.13
N CYS A 329 -19.43 -8.01 -3.79
CA CYS A 329 -19.54 -8.51 -2.42
C CYS A 329 -18.17 -8.95 -1.86
N HIS A 330 -17.28 -9.47 -2.70
CA HIS A 330 -15.98 -9.96 -2.26
C HIS A 330 -14.94 -8.85 -1.97
N GLU A 331 -15.26 -7.58 -2.26
CA GLU A 331 -14.35 -6.45 -2.09
C GLU A 331 -14.53 -5.78 -0.71
N GLY A 332 -14.17 -6.48 0.37
CA GLY A 332 -14.38 -6.01 1.74
C GLY A 332 -13.61 -4.74 2.14
N THR A 333 -12.59 -4.35 1.38
CA THR A 333 -11.80 -3.15 1.65
C THR A 333 -12.19 -1.94 0.81
N ALA A 334 -13.12 -2.04 -0.14
CA ALA A 334 -13.38 -1.01 -1.16
C ALA A 334 -14.12 0.26 -0.65
N TYR A 335 -13.67 0.86 0.45
CA TYR A 335 -14.19 2.11 0.99
C TYR A 335 -13.54 3.33 0.36
N VAL A 336 -14.33 4.40 0.27
CA VAL A 336 -13.86 5.74 -0.11
C VAL A 336 -14.44 6.77 0.85
N SER A 337 -13.71 7.87 1.06
CA SER A 337 -14.20 8.98 1.87
C SER A 337 -15.29 9.79 1.16
N ASN A 338 -16.02 10.62 1.91
CA ASN A 338 -16.97 11.58 1.34
C ASN A 338 -16.35 12.57 0.33
N SER A 339 -15.03 12.78 0.37
CA SER A 339 -14.31 13.61 -0.61
C SER A 339 -13.79 12.82 -1.81
N GLY A 340 -13.99 11.50 -1.85
CA GLY A 340 -13.51 10.60 -2.90
C GLY A 340 -12.04 10.17 -2.74
N GLU A 341 -11.51 10.27 -1.53
CA GLU A 341 -10.22 9.66 -1.19
C GLU A 341 -10.37 8.14 -1.13
N ASP A 342 -9.37 7.41 -1.62
CA ASP A 342 -9.38 5.95 -1.57
C ASP A 342 -8.97 5.46 -0.18
N TRP A 343 -9.81 4.65 0.46
CA TRP A 343 -9.55 4.07 1.78
C TRP A 343 -9.37 2.55 1.71
N SER A 344 -9.04 2.01 0.54
CA SER A 344 -8.82 0.57 0.32
C SER A 344 -7.73 -0.04 1.18
N ASP A 345 -6.76 0.76 1.60
CA ASP A 345 -5.61 0.33 2.38
C ASP A 345 -5.85 0.46 3.90
N LYS A 346 -6.98 1.06 4.31
CA LYS A 346 -7.33 1.18 5.73
C LYS A 346 -7.84 -0.15 6.27
N ARG A 347 -7.34 -0.47 7.46
CA ARG A 347 -7.77 -1.58 8.30
C ARG A 347 -8.79 -1.06 9.30
N PHE A 348 -10.00 -1.60 9.24
CA PHE A 348 -11.14 -1.20 10.05
C PHE A 348 -11.62 -2.36 10.92
N GLN A 349 -12.14 -2.01 12.09
CA GLN A 349 -12.75 -2.92 13.04
C GLN A 349 -14.09 -2.36 13.56
N ILE A 350 -15.00 -3.24 13.97
CA ILE A 350 -16.26 -2.90 14.62
C ILE A 350 -16.49 -3.81 15.83
N ASP A 351 -17.16 -3.28 16.84
CA ASP A 351 -17.75 -4.10 17.91
C ASP A 351 -18.76 -5.08 17.29
N CYS A 352 -18.64 -6.36 17.63
CA CYS A 352 -19.50 -7.44 17.16
C CYS A 352 -19.73 -8.45 18.29
N ASP A 353 -20.95 -8.54 18.80
CA ASP A 353 -21.34 -9.48 19.84
C ASP A 353 -22.15 -10.63 19.24
N LEU A 354 -21.46 -11.73 18.95
CA LEU A 354 -22.07 -12.96 18.45
C LEU A 354 -21.63 -14.16 19.29
N ASP A 355 -22.62 -14.95 19.68
CA ASP A 355 -22.45 -16.30 20.18
C ASP A 355 -22.81 -17.34 19.09
N THR A 356 -22.52 -18.62 19.32
CA THR A 356 -22.72 -19.69 18.32
C THR A 356 -24.18 -19.90 17.91
N ASP A 357 -25.12 -19.56 18.78
CA ASP A 357 -26.56 -19.61 18.53
C ASP A 357 -27.17 -18.27 18.06
N SER A 358 -26.34 -17.23 17.96
CA SER A 358 -26.77 -15.92 17.49
C SER A 358 -27.10 -15.92 16.01
N THR A 359 -28.09 -15.11 15.63
CA THR A 359 -28.45 -14.92 14.22
C THR A 359 -27.32 -14.20 13.48
N LEU A 360 -26.77 -14.86 12.48
CA LEU A 360 -25.75 -14.33 11.59
C LEU A 360 -26.39 -13.77 10.32
N SER A 361 -25.90 -12.62 9.86
CA SER A 361 -26.12 -12.12 8.51
C SER A 361 -24.83 -12.21 7.71
N TYR A 362 -24.94 -12.53 6.42
CA TYR A 362 -23.80 -12.44 5.49
C TYR A 362 -23.13 -11.07 5.56
N GLN A 363 -21.82 -11.03 5.82
CA GLN A 363 -21.04 -9.79 5.90
C GLN A 363 -20.19 -9.54 4.65
N ASP A 364 -20.40 -8.37 4.03
CA ASP A 364 -19.68 -7.94 2.82
C ASP A 364 -18.27 -7.38 3.11
N SER A 365 -18.08 -6.75 4.27
CA SER A 365 -16.82 -6.07 4.60
C SER A 365 -16.20 -6.55 5.90
N PHE A 366 -16.93 -6.54 7.01
CA PHE A 366 -16.44 -7.01 8.33
C PHE A 366 -16.63 -8.52 8.48
N LYS A 367 -15.84 -9.27 7.72
CA LYS A 367 -15.99 -10.72 7.56
C LYS A 367 -15.09 -11.56 8.46
N TYR A 368 -14.11 -10.98 9.16
CA TYR A 368 -13.23 -11.74 10.04
C TYR A 368 -13.58 -11.46 11.49
N TYR A 369 -14.24 -12.39 12.16
CA TYR A 369 -14.75 -12.22 13.53
C TYR A 369 -13.88 -12.91 14.57
N ASN A 370 -13.36 -12.15 15.52
CA ASN A 370 -12.70 -12.67 16.69
C ASN A 370 -13.70 -12.79 17.85
N MET A 371 -14.10 -14.02 18.15
CA MET A 371 -15.08 -14.32 19.19
C MET A 371 -14.59 -14.03 20.62
N SER A 372 -13.29 -14.11 20.86
CA SER A 372 -12.70 -13.81 22.17
C SER A 372 -12.69 -12.31 22.44
N GLU A 373 -12.43 -11.51 21.42
CA GLU A 373 -12.37 -10.05 21.51
C GLU A 373 -13.72 -9.37 21.32
N ARG A 374 -14.70 -10.07 20.71
CA ARG A 374 -16.00 -9.51 20.31
C ARG A 374 -15.84 -8.39 19.27
N ILE A 375 -14.93 -8.61 18.31
CA ILE A 375 -14.57 -7.64 17.27
C ILE A 375 -14.63 -8.30 15.90
N ALA A 376 -15.25 -7.63 14.93
CA ALA A 376 -15.20 -8.01 13.52
C ALA A 376 -14.32 -7.06 12.70
N TYR A 377 -13.49 -7.63 11.85
CA TYR A 377 -12.45 -6.94 11.09
C TYR A 377 -12.74 -7.00 9.58
N ASN A 378 -12.33 -5.97 8.85
CA ASN A 378 -12.36 -5.98 7.38
C ASN A 378 -11.10 -6.57 6.73
N TYR A 379 -10.17 -7.07 7.55
CA TYR A 379 -8.92 -7.70 7.16
C TYR A 379 -8.72 -8.99 7.95
N ASP A 380 -7.91 -9.90 7.40
CA ASP A 380 -7.60 -11.17 8.05
C ASP A 380 -6.77 -10.95 9.31
N CYS A 381 -7.29 -11.40 10.44
CA CYS A 381 -6.67 -11.35 11.77
C CYS A 381 -6.09 -12.71 12.23
N GLY A 382 -6.06 -13.72 11.36
CA GLY A 382 -5.51 -15.04 11.65
C GLY A 382 -6.52 -15.96 12.32
N SER A 383 -6.75 -15.80 13.62
CA SER A 383 -7.61 -16.68 14.45
C SER A 383 -9.10 -16.33 14.41
N CYS A 384 -9.60 -15.90 13.25
CA CYS A 384 -10.92 -15.28 13.11
C CYS A 384 -11.89 -16.16 12.31
N ILE A 385 -13.15 -16.19 12.75
CA ILE A 385 -14.24 -16.87 12.06
C ILE A 385 -14.65 -16.05 10.83
N ALA A 386 -14.81 -16.71 9.68
CA ALA A 386 -15.34 -16.08 8.48
C ALA A 386 -16.86 -15.87 8.59
N LEU A 387 -17.31 -14.61 8.52
CA LEU A 387 -18.73 -14.21 8.52
C LEU A 387 -19.29 -13.94 7.11
N ASP A 388 -18.54 -14.24 6.05
CA ASP A 388 -19.00 -14.19 4.66
C ASP A 388 -19.65 -15.52 4.21
N ILE A 389 -20.35 -16.17 5.13
CA ILE A 389 -21.16 -17.37 4.91
C ILE A 389 -22.65 -17.00 4.92
N THR A 390 -23.48 -17.82 4.27
CA THR A 390 -24.94 -17.62 4.22
C THR A 390 -25.69 -18.42 5.29
N ASN A 391 -24.97 -18.99 6.26
CA ASN A 391 -25.56 -19.75 7.35
C ASN A 391 -26.26 -18.81 8.33
N GLU A 392 -27.36 -19.26 8.93
CA GLU A 392 -28.15 -18.49 9.91
C GLU A 392 -27.44 -18.32 11.25
N THR A 393 -26.43 -19.14 11.55
CA THR A 393 -25.67 -19.14 12.80
C THR A 393 -24.19 -19.34 12.51
N ILE A 394 -23.36 -19.03 13.51
CA ILE A 394 -21.92 -19.32 13.45
C ILE A 394 -21.74 -20.85 13.57
N GLU A 395 -21.19 -21.47 12.53
CA GLU A 395 -20.64 -22.82 12.63
C GLU A 395 -19.23 -22.72 13.22
N ASP A 396 -19.14 -22.67 14.55
CA ASP A 396 -17.85 -22.76 15.22
C ASP A 396 -17.45 -24.23 15.33
N ASN A 397 -16.67 -24.69 14.35
CA ASN A 397 -16.07 -26.02 14.39
C ASN A 397 -14.78 -26.05 15.24
N ARG A 398 -14.42 -24.95 15.92
CA ARG A 398 -13.23 -24.93 16.76
C ARG A 398 -13.51 -25.55 18.12
N GLU A 399 -12.52 -26.23 18.64
CA GLU A 399 -12.55 -26.91 19.92
C GLU A 399 -11.74 -26.11 20.96
N TRP A 400 -12.32 -25.91 22.13
CA TRP A 400 -11.66 -25.16 23.21
C TRP A 400 -10.50 -25.97 23.81
N SER A 401 -9.31 -25.37 23.88
CA SER A 401 -8.15 -25.92 24.57
C SER A 401 -7.92 -25.18 25.88
N SER A 402 -8.20 -25.82 27.02
CA SER A 402 -7.90 -25.24 28.33
C SER A 402 -6.38 -25.11 28.56
N TYR A 403 -5.56 -25.87 27.85
CA TYR A 403 -4.09 -25.80 27.95
C TYR A 403 -3.50 -24.57 27.26
N ASN A 404 -3.98 -24.24 26.05
CA ASN A 404 -3.50 -23.08 25.29
C ASN A 404 -4.29 -21.79 25.60
N ASP A 405 -5.43 -21.92 26.29
CA ASP A 405 -6.37 -20.83 26.60
C ASP A 405 -6.93 -20.18 25.32
N GLU A 406 -7.18 -21.01 24.29
CA GLU A 406 -7.66 -20.59 22.98
C GLU A 406 -8.52 -21.67 22.30
N TYR A 407 -9.23 -21.27 21.24
CA TYR A 407 -9.97 -22.16 20.36
C TYR A 407 -9.09 -22.65 19.20
N ILE A 408 -9.08 -23.96 18.97
CA ILE A 408 -8.29 -24.62 17.93
C ILE A 408 -9.24 -25.13 16.83
N ASP A 409 -8.96 -24.88 15.56
CA ASP A 409 -9.75 -25.44 14.43
C ASP A 409 -9.93 -26.95 14.55
N SER A 410 -11.14 -27.47 14.31
CA SER A 410 -11.45 -28.92 14.39
C SER A 410 -10.44 -29.78 13.65
N ASP A 411 -9.95 -29.28 12.52
CA ASP A 411 -9.04 -29.99 11.63
C ASP A 411 -7.62 -30.10 12.22
N GLU A 412 -7.29 -29.24 13.18
CA GLU A 412 -6.03 -29.23 13.92
C GLU A 412 -6.16 -29.68 15.38
N ALA A 413 -7.38 -29.67 15.92
CA ALA A 413 -7.71 -30.03 17.29
C ALA A 413 -7.82 -31.55 17.47
N TYR A 414 -7.25 -32.05 18.56
CA TYR A 414 -7.28 -33.46 18.88
C TYR A 414 -7.61 -33.67 20.36
N TRP A 415 -8.69 -34.39 20.62
CA TRP A 415 -9.13 -34.72 21.97
C TRP A 415 -8.16 -35.69 22.65
N VAL A 416 -7.59 -35.26 23.77
CA VAL A 416 -6.74 -36.10 24.62
C VAL A 416 -7.57 -36.54 25.83
N SER A 417 -8.21 -37.70 25.70
CA SER A 417 -9.10 -38.28 26.72
C SER A 417 -8.48 -38.36 28.12
N SER A 418 -7.16 -38.49 28.19
CA SER A 418 -6.42 -38.60 29.44
C SER A 418 -6.30 -37.28 30.22
N ARG A 419 -6.55 -36.15 29.55
CA ARG A 419 -6.57 -34.80 30.10
C ARG A 419 -7.96 -34.16 30.07
N GLU A 420 -8.92 -34.82 29.42
CA GLU A 420 -10.25 -34.28 29.14
C GLU A 420 -10.18 -32.89 28.50
N ASP A 421 -9.26 -32.71 27.53
CA ASP A 421 -9.02 -31.42 26.86
C ASP A 421 -8.56 -31.61 25.40
N TYR A 422 -8.72 -30.57 24.58
CA TYR A 422 -8.27 -30.51 23.19
C TYR A 422 -6.88 -29.88 23.07
N PHE A 423 -6.07 -30.39 22.16
CA PHE A 423 -4.70 -29.94 21.89
C PHE A 423 -4.46 -29.84 20.38
N TYR A 424 -3.50 -29.02 19.96
CA TYR A 424 -3.02 -29.07 18.57
C TYR A 424 -2.47 -30.47 18.27
N SER A 425 -2.66 -30.93 17.03
CA SER A 425 -2.11 -32.20 16.54
C SER A 425 -0.61 -32.38 16.87
N SER A 426 0.17 -31.29 16.80
CA SER A 426 1.59 -31.22 17.19
C SER A 426 1.86 -31.41 18.69
N GLN A 427 0.89 -31.11 19.55
CA GLN A 427 0.98 -31.17 21.02
C GLN A 427 0.42 -32.48 21.62
N VAL A 428 -0.33 -33.27 20.83
CA VAL A 428 -1.00 -34.50 21.29
C VAL A 428 -0.04 -35.49 21.92
N VAL A 429 1.17 -35.62 21.36
CA VAL A 429 2.17 -36.57 21.86
C VAL A 429 2.68 -36.12 23.22
N THR A 430 3.00 -34.84 23.39
CA THR A 430 3.38 -34.23 24.68
C THR A 430 2.29 -34.43 25.74
N ALA A 431 1.03 -34.19 25.36
CA ALA A 431 -0.12 -34.36 26.26
C ALA A 431 -0.37 -35.83 26.65
N LYS A 432 -0.13 -36.79 25.75
CA LYS A 432 -0.27 -38.24 26.00
C LYS A 432 0.90 -38.85 26.79
N VAL A 433 2.14 -38.42 26.53
CA VAL A 433 3.35 -38.94 27.20
C VAL A 433 3.37 -38.54 28.68
N TRP A 434 2.84 -37.36 29.02
CA TRP A 434 2.66 -36.96 30.42
C TRP A 434 1.91 -38.02 31.25
N ASN A 435 0.90 -38.68 30.67
CA ASN A 435 0.06 -39.63 31.39
C ASN A 435 0.71 -41.01 31.56
N SER A 436 1.58 -41.44 30.62
CA SER A 436 2.20 -42.77 30.70
C SER A 436 3.34 -42.86 31.73
N TYR A 437 3.97 -41.74 32.08
CA TYR A 437 5.05 -41.69 33.08
C TYR A 437 4.57 -41.21 34.47
N CYS A 438 3.67 -40.22 34.56
CA CYS A 438 3.17 -39.73 35.86
C CYS A 438 2.22 -40.70 36.58
N ALA A 439 1.60 -41.65 35.87
CA ALA A 439 0.68 -42.62 36.50
C ALA A 439 1.40 -43.73 37.30
N ARG A 440 2.75 -43.81 37.25
CA ARG A 440 3.51 -44.88 37.91
C ARG A 440 4.32 -44.45 39.13
N TYR A 441 4.52 -43.16 39.34
CA TYR A 441 5.20 -42.61 40.51
C TYR A 441 4.45 -41.35 40.96
N GLU A 442 4.02 -41.33 42.22
CA GLU A 442 3.42 -40.16 42.88
C GLU A 442 4.46 -39.05 43.11
N GLU A 443 5.12 -38.56 42.05
CA GLU A 443 6.03 -37.42 42.12
C GLU A 443 5.76 -36.43 40.98
N GLU A 444 5.62 -35.16 41.37
CA GLU A 444 5.11 -34.04 40.58
C GLU A 444 6.09 -33.49 39.51
N THR A 445 7.18 -34.20 39.23
CA THR A 445 8.23 -33.73 38.30
C THR A 445 8.93 -34.92 37.63
N CYS A 446 8.53 -35.26 36.40
CA CYS A 446 9.31 -36.16 35.55
C CYS A 446 9.51 -35.53 34.16
N PHE A 447 10.36 -34.50 34.13
CA PHE A 447 11.31 -34.30 33.04
C PHE A 447 12.63 -34.94 33.53
N ASN A 448 13.09 -36.00 32.87
CA ASN A 448 14.54 -36.17 32.74
C ASN A 448 14.85 -35.69 31.32
N ASP A 449 15.75 -34.72 31.21
CA ASP A 449 16.08 -33.93 30.03
C ASP A 449 16.80 -34.71 28.90
N ASP A 450 16.66 -36.05 28.86
CA ASP A 450 17.58 -36.94 28.15
C ASP A 450 16.97 -37.65 26.92
N CYS A 451 15.75 -37.31 26.48
CA CYS A 451 15.13 -37.92 25.29
C CYS A 451 14.72 -36.87 24.24
N VAL A 452 15.16 -37.07 23.00
CA VAL A 452 14.91 -36.16 21.87
C VAL A 452 14.21 -36.91 20.74
N CYS A 453 13.17 -36.30 20.17
CA CYS A 453 12.43 -36.83 19.02
C CYS A 453 12.95 -36.19 17.74
N ILE A 454 13.42 -37.01 16.79
CA ILE A 454 13.82 -36.59 15.43
C ILE A 454 13.00 -37.44 14.44
N ASP A 455 12.25 -36.80 13.55
CA ASP A 455 11.40 -37.45 12.53
C ASP A 455 10.49 -38.58 13.07
N GLY A 456 9.91 -38.37 14.25
CA GLY A 456 8.99 -39.33 14.87
C GLY A 456 9.67 -40.54 15.53
N THR A 457 11.00 -40.54 15.61
CA THR A 457 11.82 -41.55 16.29
C THR A 457 12.53 -40.92 17.49
N TYR A 458 12.47 -41.57 18.66
CA TYR A 458 13.08 -41.06 19.88
C TYR A 458 14.49 -41.63 20.10
N TYR A 459 15.43 -40.76 20.43
CA TYR A 459 16.85 -41.07 20.71
C TYR A 459 17.25 -40.56 22.11
N TYR A 460 18.22 -41.22 22.74
CA TYR A 460 18.74 -40.85 24.06
C TYR A 460 19.95 -39.93 23.95
N ALA A 461 20.01 -38.87 24.76
CA ALA A 461 21.13 -37.95 24.81
C ALA A 461 22.16 -38.36 25.88
N GLY A 462 23.34 -38.80 25.45
CA GLY A 462 24.56 -38.77 26.28
C GLY A 462 25.03 -40.08 26.96
N GLU A 463 26.31 -40.02 27.34
CA GLU A 463 27.36 -41.00 27.73
C GLU A 463 27.05 -42.33 28.44
N ASP A 464 25.81 -42.61 28.86
CA ASP A 464 25.46 -43.82 29.63
C ASP A 464 24.85 -44.96 28.77
N ALA A 465 24.95 -44.87 27.43
CA ALA A 465 24.50 -45.92 26.54
C ALA A 465 25.42 -47.17 26.63
N GLU A 466 24.99 -48.18 27.39
CA GLU A 466 25.74 -49.43 27.61
C GLU A 466 25.84 -50.37 26.38
N SER A 467 25.47 -49.93 25.17
CA SER A 467 25.46 -50.76 23.96
C SER A 467 26.11 -50.08 22.73
N PRO A 468 27.03 -50.73 22.00
CA PRO A 468 27.74 -50.13 20.85
C PRO A 468 26.90 -49.96 19.56
N GLU A 469 25.58 -50.14 19.61
CA GLU A 469 24.67 -50.11 18.45
C GLU A 469 23.75 -48.87 18.42
N ASP A 470 23.91 -47.94 19.37
CA ASP A 470 23.00 -46.80 19.53
C ASP A 470 23.52 -45.52 18.83
N ASN A 471 22.68 -44.96 17.95
CA ASN A 471 22.88 -43.70 17.23
C ASN A 471 23.11 -42.53 18.20
N TYR A 472 24.33 -42.01 18.26
CA TYR A 472 24.64 -40.79 19.01
C TYR A 472 23.89 -39.59 18.42
N ILE A 473 23.11 -38.90 19.26
CA ILE A 473 22.53 -37.60 18.92
C ILE A 473 23.40 -36.47 19.45
N TYR A 474 23.64 -35.48 18.59
CA TYR A 474 24.43 -34.29 18.87
C TYR A 474 23.56 -33.06 18.71
N LYS A 475 23.93 -31.97 19.38
CA LYS A 475 23.24 -30.68 19.26
C LYS A 475 24.03 -29.78 18.33
N CYS A 476 23.38 -29.29 17.28
CA CYS A 476 23.99 -28.42 16.28
C CYS A 476 24.43 -27.10 16.94
N PRO A 477 25.71 -26.70 16.83
CA PRO A 477 26.21 -25.46 17.40
C PRO A 477 25.54 -24.21 16.81
N ASN A 478 25.15 -24.26 15.53
CA ASN A 478 24.55 -23.12 14.82
C ASN A 478 23.06 -22.92 15.16
N CYS A 479 22.21 -23.93 14.88
CA CYS A 479 20.76 -23.79 15.05
C CYS A 479 20.21 -24.32 16.38
N GLY A 480 21.01 -25.07 17.15
CA GLY A 480 20.58 -25.69 18.40
C GLY A 480 19.71 -26.94 18.26
N GLU A 481 19.41 -27.39 17.03
CA GLU A 481 18.65 -28.62 16.77
C GLU A 481 19.49 -29.88 16.98
N TYR A 482 18.83 -30.98 17.32
CA TYR A 482 19.50 -32.27 17.49
C TYR A 482 19.58 -33.05 16.18
N TYR A 483 20.70 -33.73 15.93
CA TYR A 483 20.94 -34.53 14.73
C TYR A 483 21.69 -35.83 15.06
N VAL A 484 21.60 -36.82 14.17
CA VAL A 484 22.28 -38.12 14.32
C VAL A 484 23.67 -38.07 13.68
N SER A 485 24.66 -38.69 14.33
CA SER A 485 26.07 -38.67 13.90
C SER A 485 26.31 -39.12 12.45
N GLU A 486 25.54 -40.10 11.95
CA GLU A 486 25.70 -40.67 10.62
C GLU A 486 25.31 -39.71 9.48
N GLU A 487 24.61 -38.61 9.80
CA GLU A 487 24.14 -37.59 8.84
C GLU A 487 24.77 -36.20 9.11
N SER A 488 25.89 -36.18 9.84
CA SER A 488 26.59 -34.95 10.21
C SER A 488 27.36 -34.32 9.04
N TYR A 489 27.48 -32.99 9.09
CA TYR A 489 28.25 -32.18 8.15
C TYR A 489 29.41 -31.52 8.89
N TYR A 490 30.60 -32.14 8.83
CA TYR A 490 31.82 -31.60 9.43
C TYR A 490 32.34 -30.35 8.67
N SER A 491 32.86 -29.37 9.39
CA SER A 491 33.61 -28.22 8.86
C SER A 491 35.08 -28.30 9.22
N ASP A 492 35.96 -28.18 8.23
CA ASP A 492 37.40 -28.01 8.45
C ASP A 492 37.77 -26.61 8.98
N ILE A 493 36.87 -25.62 8.88
CA ILE A 493 37.12 -24.22 9.29
C ILE A 493 36.77 -24.02 10.78
N THR A 494 35.61 -24.52 11.22
CA THR A 494 35.19 -24.41 12.62
C THR A 494 35.60 -25.60 13.48
N GLU A 495 36.07 -26.70 12.86
CA GLU A 495 36.38 -27.98 13.52
C GLU A 495 35.18 -28.62 14.24
N GLU A 496 33.95 -28.32 13.80
CA GLU A 496 32.70 -28.81 14.40
C GLU A 496 31.80 -29.54 13.40
N ASP A 497 30.89 -30.37 13.91
CA ASP A 497 29.86 -31.08 13.15
C ASP A 497 28.51 -30.33 13.20
N TYR A 498 27.81 -30.27 12.06
CA TYR A 498 26.52 -29.59 11.91
C TYR A 498 25.42 -30.52 11.41
N CYS A 499 24.16 -30.17 11.71
CA CYS A 499 22.99 -30.97 11.30
C CYS A 499 22.71 -30.94 9.79
N CYS A 500 23.20 -29.94 9.06
CA CYS A 500 23.00 -29.79 7.63
C CYS A 500 24.09 -28.89 7.02
N SER A 501 24.25 -28.96 5.70
CA SER A 501 25.22 -28.11 4.99
C SER A 501 24.96 -26.62 5.17
N TYR A 502 23.69 -26.20 5.28
CA TYR A 502 23.34 -24.79 5.48
C TYR A 502 23.88 -24.26 6.81
N CYS A 503 23.68 -25.00 7.91
CA CYS A 503 24.17 -24.62 9.23
C CYS A 503 25.70 -24.57 9.29
N ARG A 504 26.36 -25.50 8.58
CA ARG A 504 27.81 -25.48 8.42
C ARG A 504 28.26 -24.22 7.66
N ASP A 505 27.68 -23.95 6.50
CA ASP A 505 28.10 -22.84 5.63
C ASP A 505 27.88 -21.48 6.31
N GLU A 506 26.80 -21.33 7.09
CA GLU A 506 26.52 -20.14 7.89
C GLU A 506 27.56 -19.95 9.01
N ALA A 507 27.84 -21.01 9.77
CA ALA A 507 28.85 -20.97 10.83
C ALA A 507 30.27 -20.72 10.29
N GLU A 508 30.62 -21.28 9.14
CA GLU A 508 31.90 -21.01 8.46
C GLU A 508 32.02 -19.54 8.04
N MET A 509 30.93 -18.93 7.57
CA MET A 509 30.90 -17.52 7.19
C MET A 509 31.09 -16.60 8.40
N GLU A 510 30.35 -16.85 9.48
CA GLU A 510 30.51 -16.10 10.73
C GLU A 510 31.92 -16.27 11.32
N TYR A 511 32.50 -17.46 11.24
CA TYR A 511 33.87 -17.69 11.67
C TYR A 511 34.87 -16.88 10.85
N LYS A 512 34.73 -16.86 9.52
CA LYS A 512 35.58 -16.08 8.61
C LYS A 512 35.47 -14.57 8.89
N GLU A 513 34.25 -14.06 9.05
CA GLU A 513 34.00 -12.64 9.39
C GLU A 513 34.73 -12.20 10.68
N ASN A 514 34.82 -13.09 11.67
CA ASN A 514 35.38 -12.78 12.97
C ASN A 514 36.89 -13.06 13.09
N ASN A 515 37.43 -13.99 12.31
CA ASN A 515 38.80 -14.49 12.48
C ASN A 515 39.71 -14.25 11.27
N TRP A 516 39.17 -14.04 10.08
CA TRP A 516 39.94 -13.95 8.83
C TRP A 516 39.93 -12.51 8.29
N THR A 517 40.86 -12.20 7.39
CA THR A 517 40.97 -10.88 6.76
C THR A 517 40.26 -10.88 5.42
N TYR A 518 39.35 -9.94 5.21
CA TYR A 518 38.62 -9.78 3.96
C TYR A 518 39.40 -8.93 2.94
N SER A 519 39.40 -9.38 1.68
CA SER A 519 39.91 -8.65 0.53
C SER A 519 38.72 -8.09 -0.27
N GLU A 520 38.59 -6.77 -0.30
CA GLU A 520 37.51 -6.08 -1.05
C GLU A 520 37.62 -6.28 -2.57
N TYR A 521 38.83 -6.41 -3.10
CA TYR A 521 39.05 -6.63 -4.53
C TYR A 521 38.70 -8.05 -4.97
N ASP A 522 39.10 -9.05 -4.16
CA ASP A 522 38.88 -10.46 -4.49
C ASP A 522 37.48 -10.93 -4.08
N ASP A 523 36.79 -10.19 -3.21
CA ASP A 523 35.51 -10.56 -2.59
C ASP A 523 35.61 -11.88 -1.81
N GLU A 524 36.75 -12.11 -1.16
CA GLU A 524 37.10 -13.36 -0.45
C GLU A 524 37.80 -13.10 0.90
N TYR A 525 37.75 -14.10 1.80
CA TYR A 525 38.41 -14.08 3.11
C TYR A 525 39.71 -14.91 3.09
N TYR A 526 40.73 -14.41 3.77
CA TYR A 526 42.05 -15.02 3.88
C TYR A 526 42.41 -15.26 5.36
N GLU A 527 42.87 -16.46 5.68
CA GLU A 527 43.18 -16.87 7.06
C GLU A 527 44.32 -16.03 7.67
N ASP A 528 45.38 -15.77 6.90
CA ASP A 528 46.50 -14.93 7.33
C ASP A 528 46.30 -13.48 6.84
N SER A 529 46.37 -12.52 7.77
CA SER A 529 46.33 -11.10 7.42
C SER A 529 47.51 -10.65 6.57
N ASP A 530 48.63 -11.37 6.64
CA ASP A 530 49.82 -11.07 5.84
C ASP A 530 49.64 -11.42 4.35
N ASP A 531 48.61 -12.18 3.98
CA ASP A 531 48.27 -12.51 2.60
C ASP A 531 47.47 -11.40 1.88
N VAL A 532 46.98 -10.40 2.63
CA VAL A 532 46.19 -9.28 2.11
C VAL A 532 46.93 -7.96 2.30
N ILE A 533 47.07 -7.19 1.24
CA ILE A 533 47.72 -5.87 1.25
C ILE A 533 46.71 -4.76 0.98
N ARG A 534 47.02 -3.56 1.46
CA ARG A 534 46.27 -2.34 1.15
C ARG A 534 46.76 -1.73 -0.16
N ALA A 535 45.85 -1.46 -1.07
CA ALA A 535 46.14 -0.89 -2.36
C ALA A 535 45.26 0.34 -2.65
N LEU A 536 45.66 1.14 -3.63
CA LEU A 536 44.95 2.32 -4.09
C LEU A 536 44.37 2.07 -5.49
N GLU A 537 43.05 2.14 -5.62
CA GLU A 537 42.33 1.99 -6.89
C GLU A 537 41.90 3.35 -7.43
N TRP A 538 42.06 3.60 -8.73
CA TRP A 538 41.68 4.86 -9.34
C TRP A 538 40.16 4.97 -9.59
N ASN A 539 39.52 5.91 -8.89
CA ASN A 539 38.10 6.22 -9.09
C ASN A 539 37.90 7.29 -10.17
N VAL A 540 37.37 6.86 -11.32
CA VAL A 540 37.14 7.72 -12.49
C VAL A 540 36.06 8.79 -12.26
N PHE A 541 35.11 8.58 -11.35
CA PHE A 541 34.01 9.52 -11.09
C PHE A 541 34.44 10.70 -10.21
N ASP A 542 35.27 10.41 -9.21
CA ASP A 542 35.77 11.39 -8.24
C ASP A 542 37.17 11.93 -8.60
N CYS A 543 37.83 11.36 -9.61
CA CYS A 543 39.19 11.68 -10.05
C CYS A 543 40.20 11.64 -8.89
N LYS A 544 40.16 10.59 -8.07
CA LYS A 544 41.02 10.35 -6.92
C LYS A 544 41.29 8.85 -6.76
N TYR A 545 42.31 8.49 -5.97
CA TYR A 545 42.47 7.11 -5.51
C TYR A 545 41.61 6.86 -4.27
N ASP A 546 40.93 5.72 -4.25
CA ASP A 546 40.26 5.17 -3.07
C ASP A 546 41.10 3.99 -2.51
N GLU A 547 41.07 3.81 -1.20
CA GLU A 547 41.77 2.71 -0.51
C GLU A 547 40.94 1.43 -0.64
N THR A 548 41.59 0.33 -0.97
CA THR A 548 41.00 -1.01 -1.01
C THR A 548 41.98 -2.06 -0.50
N THR A 549 41.56 -3.32 -0.45
CA THR A 549 42.37 -4.48 -0.05
C THR A 549 42.38 -5.53 -1.15
N ILE A 550 43.53 -6.16 -1.36
CA ILE A 550 43.75 -7.18 -2.39
C ILE A 550 44.71 -8.24 -1.86
N SER A 551 44.53 -9.51 -2.24
CA SER A 551 45.49 -10.56 -1.93
C SER A 551 46.82 -10.35 -2.67
N ILE A 552 47.92 -10.81 -2.06
CA ILE A 552 49.26 -10.75 -2.66
C ILE A 552 49.30 -11.48 -4.00
N ASP A 553 48.62 -12.62 -4.12
CA ASP A 553 48.59 -13.42 -5.34
C ASP A 553 47.85 -12.72 -6.49
N SER A 554 46.67 -12.14 -6.22
CA SER A 554 45.95 -11.33 -7.20
C SER A 554 46.74 -10.08 -7.59
N PHE A 555 47.35 -9.41 -6.62
CA PHE A 555 48.18 -8.24 -6.89
C PHE A 555 49.39 -8.58 -7.78
N ASN A 556 50.12 -9.65 -7.47
CA ASN A 556 51.27 -10.08 -8.27
C ASN A 556 50.86 -10.43 -9.70
N SER A 557 49.69 -11.05 -9.88
CA SER A 557 49.13 -11.36 -11.20
C SER A 557 48.85 -10.08 -12.00
N LEU A 558 48.25 -9.06 -11.38
CA LEU A 558 48.00 -7.76 -12.02
C LEU A 558 49.30 -7.00 -12.35
N VAL A 559 50.34 -7.16 -11.53
CA VAL A 559 51.67 -6.59 -11.83
C VAL A 559 52.28 -7.23 -13.07
N GLU A 560 52.12 -8.55 -13.25
CA GLU A 560 52.58 -9.26 -14.46
C GLU A 560 51.85 -8.77 -15.73
N ASP A 561 50.55 -8.46 -15.60
CA ASP A 561 49.71 -7.94 -16.68
C ASP A 561 49.89 -6.43 -16.92
N GLY A 562 50.63 -5.73 -16.06
CA GLY A 562 50.88 -4.29 -16.15
C GLY A 562 49.68 -3.42 -15.72
N GLU A 563 48.75 -4.00 -14.97
CA GLU A 563 47.54 -3.38 -14.44
C GLU A 563 47.67 -2.96 -12.97
N ALA A 564 48.78 -3.30 -12.32
CA ALA A 564 49.13 -2.86 -10.98
C ALA A 564 50.62 -2.53 -10.85
N THR A 565 50.98 -1.71 -9.85
CA THR A 565 52.38 -1.38 -9.56
C THR A 565 52.62 -1.01 -8.10
N GLU A 566 53.81 -1.33 -7.61
CA GLU A 566 54.32 -0.78 -6.35
C GLU A 566 55.17 0.46 -6.66
N PHE A 567 54.74 1.62 -6.18
CA PHE A 567 55.46 2.88 -6.33
C PHE A 567 55.68 3.55 -4.97
N CYS A 568 56.95 3.79 -4.63
CA CYS A 568 57.38 4.39 -3.36
C CYS A 568 56.85 3.66 -2.10
N GLY A 569 56.73 2.33 -2.14
CA GLY A 569 56.21 1.53 -1.02
C GLY A 569 54.70 1.65 -0.81
N THR A 570 53.98 2.11 -1.84
CA THR A 570 52.51 2.12 -1.92
C THR A 570 52.07 1.30 -3.13
N TYR A 571 51.04 0.49 -2.96
CA TYR A 571 50.53 -0.41 -3.99
C TYR A 571 49.36 0.25 -4.73
N TYR A 572 49.38 0.23 -6.06
CA TYR A 572 48.37 0.85 -6.92
C TYR A 572 47.77 -0.19 -7.85
N LEU A 573 46.44 -0.24 -7.92
CA LEU A 573 45.67 -0.94 -8.94
C LEU A 573 45.43 0.03 -10.10
N ASP A 574 46.51 0.27 -10.85
CA ASP A 574 46.54 1.24 -11.93
C ASP A 574 47.57 0.82 -12.97
N SER A 575 47.27 1.11 -14.22
CA SER A 575 48.17 0.85 -15.34
C SER A 575 49.49 1.60 -15.16
N VAL A 576 50.57 0.99 -15.63
CA VAL A 576 51.93 1.51 -15.41
C VAL A 576 52.39 2.34 -16.62
N LYS A 577 52.88 3.55 -16.37
CA LYS A 577 53.58 4.37 -17.37
C LYS A 577 54.94 3.75 -17.71
N TYR A 578 55.56 4.22 -18.79
CA TYR A 578 56.87 3.74 -19.24
C TYR A 578 58.01 3.89 -18.21
N ASP A 579 57.87 4.81 -17.25
CA ASP A 579 58.82 5.09 -16.17
C ASP A 579 58.54 4.34 -14.86
N GLY A 580 57.50 3.50 -14.82
CA GLY A 580 57.12 2.73 -13.63
C GLY A 580 56.17 3.45 -12.68
N GLU A 581 55.70 4.66 -13.04
CA GLU A 581 54.69 5.38 -12.25
C GLU A 581 53.26 4.91 -12.56
N PRO A 582 52.32 4.96 -11.60
CA PRO A 582 50.90 4.76 -11.89
C PRO A 582 50.38 5.80 -12.90
N GLU A 583 49.53 5.39 -13.84
CA GLU A 583 49.00 6.21 -14.93
C GLU A 583 48.34 7.50 -14.43
N HIS A 584 47.53 7.38 -13.38
CA HIS A 584 46.72 8.48 -12.85
C HIS A 584 47.39 9.23 -11.69
N LEU A 585 48.64 8.89 -11.35
CA LEU A 585 49.42 9.64 -10.36
C LEU A 585 49.77 11.02 -10.94
N LEU A 586 49.08 12.05 -10.46
CA LEU A 586 49.32 13.44 -10.85
C LEU A 586 50.49 14.00 -10.03
N HIS A 587 51.59 14.35 -10.70
CA HIS A 587 52.63 15.18 -10.09
C HIS A 587 52.01 16.51 -9.66
N ALA A 588 52.12 16.83 -8.37
CA ALA A 588 51.64 18.07 -7.76
C ALA A 588 52.28 19.35 -8.35
N ASP A 589 53.22 19.22 -9.30
CA ASP A 589 53.97 20.32 -9.90
C ASP A 589 53.37 20.91 -11.19
N SER A 590 52.14 20.55 -11.58
CA SER A 590 51.50 21.07 -12.82
C SER A 590 50.31 22.02 -12.64
N ILE A 591 50.00 22.47 -11.41
CA ILE A 591 48.97 23.52 -11.15
C ILE A 591 49.61 24.91 -10.94
N ALA A 592 50.71 25.19 -11.64
CA ALA A 592 51.28 26.54 -11.73
C ALA A 592 51.82 26.83 -13.13
N ALA A 593 50.92 27.10 -14.08
CA ALA A 593 51.20 27.84 -15.31
C ALA A 593 49.97 28.63 -15.75
#